data_AF-A0A836PNE9-F1
#
_entry.id   AF-A0A836PNE9-F1
#
_cell.length_a   1.000
_cell.length_b   1.000
_cell.length_c   1.000
_cell.angle_alpha   90.00
_cell.angle_beta   90.00
_cell.angle_gamma   90.00
#
_symmetry.space_group_name_H-M   'P 1'
#
loop_
_entity.id
_entity.type
_entity.pdbx_description
1 polymer ?
#
loop_
_entity_poly.entity_id
_entity_poly.type
_entity_poly.pdbx_seq_one_letter_code
_entity_poly.pdbx_strand_id
1 'polypeptide(L)'
;MAKELIVIESKKFLTAYTDDGIDPYIKQAKELVANFDYDLSTATSRAKIASLSSKVSKFKVKLDGVGKDLVAEWKVKAGLVDKSRKKMREELDELRDLARKPLTDWEDEQKEIERLNAEKLLAEQKQAQVDQDHELAIEQYKTHLREVSDKKIADELAEKLLLEQQEIDRIARDEEIKQQAAADAKAEVEAERLKAIDDKLKAELSATEAKVKAELLVEQAAKLKLEQDWLNYISEAYT
;
A
#
# COMPACT_ATOMS: atom_id res chain seq x y z
N MET A 1 23.15 78.11 -79.96
CA MET A 1 23.83 77.22 -79.00
C MET A 1 22.80 76.23 -78.47
N ALA A 2 22.94 74.93 -78.75
CA ALA A 2 21.99 73.94 -78.23
C ALA A 2 22.27 73.71 -76.74
N LYS A 3 21.32 74.07 -75.86
CA LYS A 3 21.43 73.87 -74.41
C LYS A 3 21.57 72.36 -74.13
N GLU A 4 22.66 71.94 -73.48
CA GLU A 4 22.90 70.54 -73.12
C GLU A 4 22.16 70.18 -71.83
N LEU A 5 21.61 68.97 -71.75
CA LEU A 5 20.94 68.46 -70.55
C LEU A 5 22.00 68.04 -69.54
N ILE A 6 21.89 68.55 -68.31
CA ILE A 6 22.85 68.27 -67.25
C ILE A 6 22.73 66.79 -66.85
N VAL A 7 23.87 66.11 -66.87
CA VAL A 7 24.01 64.73 -66.42
C VAL A 7 24.13 64.72 -64.90
N ILE A 8 23.40 63.83 -64.21
CA ILE A 8 23.56 63.65 -62.76
C ILE A 8 24.99 63.19 -62.47
N GLU A 9 25.67 63.87 -61.56
CA GLU A 9 26.98 63.45 -61.05
C GLU A 9 26.82 62.27 -60.09
N SER A 10 27.73 61.27 -60.14
CA SER A 10 27.64 60.05 -59.33
C SER A 10 27.52 60.29 -57.82
N LYS A 11 28.10 61.38 -57.31
CA LYS A 11 28.03 61.76 -55.89
C LYS A 11 26.64 62.27 -55.45
N LYS A 12 25.77 62.64 -56.41
CA LYS A 12 24.43 63.18 -56.18
C LYS A 12 23.32 62.20 -56.58
N PHE A 13 23.65 60.94 -56.89
CA PHE A 13 22.64 59.96 -57.30
C PHE A 13 21.56 59.77 -56.23
N LEU A 14 21.96 59.50 -54.98
CA LEU A 14 20.98 59.30 -53.91
C LEU A 14 20.07 60.51 -53.71
N THR A 15 20.63 61.71 -53.63
CA THR A 15 19.86 62.93 -53.45
C THR A 15 19.00 63.28 -54.66
N ALA A 16 19.39 62.89 -55.87
CA ALA A 16 18.58 63.07 -57.07
C ALA A 16 17.39 62.10 -57.17
N TYR A 17 17.39 60.99 -56.44
CA TYR A 17 16.32 59.99 -56.44
C TYR A 17 15.55 59.92 -55.11
N THR A 18 15.67 60.93 -54.25
CA THR A 18 14.94 61.06 -52.97
C THR A 18 14.21 62.40 -52.89
N ASP A 19 13.08 62.42 -52.18
CA ASP A 19 12.29 63.63 -51.82
C ASP A 19 12.22 64.70 -52.94
N ASP A 20 11.70 64.30 -54.11
CA ASP A 20 11.54 65.14 -55.31
C ASP A 20 12.83 65.69 -55.96
N GLY A 21 14.01 65.18 -55.57
CA GLY A 21 15.31 65.60 -56.10
C GLY A 21 15.50 65.39 -57.62
N ILE A 22 14.60 64.66 -58.27
CA ILE A 22 14.62 64.44 -59.72
C ILE A 22 13.99 65.60 -60.50
N ASP A 23 13.15 66.40 -59.84
CA ASP A 23 12.36 67.47 -60.45
C ASP A 23 13.20 68.54 -61.17
N PRO A 24 14.37 68.98 -60.67
CA PRO A 24 15.24 69.90 -61.39
C PRO A 24 15.71 69.35 -62.75
N TYR A 25 15.92 68.03 -62.86
CA TYR A 25 16.33 67.38 -64.11
C TYR A 25 15.16 67.28 -65.08
N ILE A 26 13.97 66.92 -64.58
CA ILE A 26 12.74 66.92 -65.38
C ILE A 26 12.42 68.34 -65.87
N LYS A 27 12.58 69.35 -65.01
CA LYS A 27 12.38 70.76 -65.35
C LYS A 27 13.30 71.21 -66.47
N GLN A 28 14.58 70.82 -66.45
CA GLN A 28 15.51 71.10 -67.56
C GLN A 28 15.04 70.50 -68.89
N ALA A 29 14.54 69.26 -68.88
CA ALA A 29 13.99 68.65 -70.08
C ALA A 29 12.73 69.39 -70.57
N LYS A 30 11.83 69.79 -69.65
CA LYS A 30 10.65 70.61 -69.97
C LYS A 30 11.05 71.97 -70.57
N GLU A 31 12.01 72.66 -69.97
CA GLU A 31 12.53 73.94 -70.47
C GLU A 31 13.21 73.81 -71.84
N LEU A 32 13.92 72.71 -72.08
CA LEU A 32 14.55 72.45 -73.38
C LEU A 32 13.51 72.32 -74.49
N VAL A 33 12.39 71.66 -74.19
CA VAL A 33 11.27 71.46 -75.13
C VAL A 33 10.46 72.76 -75.30
N ALA A 34 10.22 73.51 -74.23
CA ALA A 34 9.44 74.73 -74.25
C ALA A 34 10.13 75.88 -75.01
N ASN A 35 11.46 75.98 -74.92
CA ASN A 35 12.25 77.03 -75.57
C ASN A 35 12.70 76.68 -77.00
N PHE A 36 12.22 75.57 -77.57
CA PHE A 36 12.59 75.16 -78.92
C PHE A 36 11.66 75.78 -79.96
N ASP A 37 12.21 76.31 -81.05
CA ASP A 37 11.44 76.87 -82.16
C ASP A 37 10.95 75.77 -83.11
N TYR A 38 9.62 75.59 -83.19
CA TYR A 38 8.98 74.52 -83.95
C TYR A 38 8.66 74.96 -85.37
N ASP A 39 9.69 74.93 -86.22
CA ASP A 39 9.53 75.14 -87.67
C ASP A 39 9.37 73.81 -88.42
N LEU A 40 8.28 73.68 -89.18
CA LEU A 40 7.97 72.52 -90.02
C LEU A 40 8.19 72.76 -91.52
N SER A 41 8.62 73.97 -91.92
CA SER A 41 8.69 74.40 -93.31
C SER A 41 9.77 73.66 -94.13
N THR A 42 10.89 73.28 -93.51
CA THR A 42 12.02 72.63 -94.22
C THR A 42 12.33 71.23 -93.69
N ALA A 43 12.92 70.39 -94.54
CA ALA A 43 13.41 69.07 -94.11
C ALA A 43 14.44 69.19 -92.97
N THR A 44 15.29 70.22 -93.02
CA THR A 44 16.30 70.50 -92.00
C THR A 44 15.68 70.90 -90.66
N SER A 45 14.65 71.75 -90.64
CA SER A 45 13.97 72.14 -89.40
C SER A 45 13.19 70.99 -88.77
N ARG A 46 12.53 70.15 -89.59
CA ARG A 46 11.92 68.88 -89.13
C ARG A 46 12.95 67.91 -88.53
N ALA A 47 14.15 67.80 -89.12
CA ALA A 47 15.22 66.98 -88.57
C ALA A 47 15.71 67.47 -87.19
N LYS A 48 15.70 68.79 -86.94
CA LYS A 48 16.04 69.33 -85.62
C LYS A 48 15.00 68.95 -84.55
N ILE A 49 13.71 68.90 -84.90
CA ILE A 49 12.63 68.43 -84.00
C ILE A 49 12.84 66.95 -83.63
N ALA A 50 13.18 66.11 -84.63
CA ALA A 50 13.51 64.71 -84.37
C ALA A 50 14.74 64.58 -83.44
N SER A 51 15.75 65.43 -83.63
CA SER A 51 16.93 65.47 -82.74
C SER A 51 16.57 65.87 -81.30
N LEU A 52 15.67 66.84 -81.11
CA LEU A 52 15.18 67.24 -79.79
C LEU A 52 14.51 66.08 -79.06
N SER A 53 13.58 65.39 -79.73
CA SER A 53 12.89 64.21 -79.18
C SER A 53 13.89 63.09 -78.82
N SER A 54 14.87 62.85 -79.68
CA SER A 54 15.95 61.88 -79.40
C SER A 54 16.77 62.26 -78.17
N LYS A 55 17.07 63.56 -77.96
CA LYS A 55 17.78 64.04 -76.76
C LYS A 55 16.97 63.77 -75.49
N VAL A 56 15.68 64.10 -75.47
CA VAL A 56 14.80 63.83 -74.32
C VAL A 56 14.70 62.33 -74.05
N SER A 57 14.58 61.51 -75.11
CA SER A 57 14.54 60.05 -74.99
C SER A 57 15.82 59.47 -74.39
N LYS A 58 17.00 59.92 -74.87
CA LYS A 58 18.30 59.52 -74.32
C LYS A 58 18.48 59.98 -72.88
N PHE A 59 18.00 61.17 -72.53
CA PHE A 59 18.05 61.68 -71.17
C PHE A 59 17.21 60.83 -70.21
N LYS A 60 15.97 60.48 -70.59
CA LYS A 60 15.12 59.55 -69.84
C LYS A 60 15.82 58.21 -69.59
N VAL A 61 16.37 57.60 -70.64
CA VAL A 61 17.07 56.30 -70.53
C VAL A 61 18.27 56.40 -69.58
N LYS A 62 19.00 57.52 -69.62
CA LYS A 62 20.14 57.75 -68.73
C LYS A 62 19.71 57.89 -67.27
N LEU A 63 18.64 58.64 -67.00
CA LEU A 63 18.09 58.77 -65.65
C LEU A 63 17.64 57.39 -65.13
N ASP A 64 16.81 56.68 -65.89
CA ASP A 64 16.33 55.34 -65.51
C ASP A 64 17.48 54.36 -65.20
N GLY A 65 18.53 54.35 -66.03
CA GLY A 65 19.72 53.53 -65.79
C GLY A 65 20.41 53.83 -64.45
N VAL A 66 20.59 55.11 -64.11
CA VAL A 66 21.22 55.50 -62.83
C VAL A 66 20.38 55.04 -61.63
N GLY A 67 19.06 55.23 -61.68
CA GLY A 67 18.17 54.79 -60.60
C GLY A 67 18.18 53.26 -60.44
N LYS A 68 18.19 52.52 -61.55
CA LYS A 68 18.29 51.05 -61.56
C LYS A 68 19.59 50.56 -60.94
N ASP A 69 20.73 51.16 -61.31
CA ASP A 69 22.04 50.77 -60.79
C ASP A 69 22.16 51.07 -59.29
N LEU A 70 21.62 52.20 -58.82
CA LEU A 70 21.58 52.54 -57.40
C LEU A 70 20.81 51.49 -56.58
N VAL A 71 19.62 51.09 -57.04
CA VAL A 71 18.82 50.05 -56.37
C VAL A 71 19.50 48.68 -56.43
N ALA A 72 20.19 48.36 -57.53
CA ALA A 72 20.95 47.12 -57.65
C ALA A 72 22.09 47.05 -56.61
N GLU A 73 22.85 48.14 -56.45
CA GLU A 73 23.91 48.23 -55.45
C GLU A 73 23.36 48.10 -54.02
N TRP A 74 22.21 48.71 -53.74
CA TRP A 74 21.56 48.60 -52.43
C TRP A 74 21.11 47.18 -52.10
N LYS A 75 20.55 46.45 -53.07
CA LYS A 75 20.17 45.04 -52.87
C LYS A 75 21.39 44.17 -52.57
N VAL A 76 22.52 44.43 -53.22
CA VAL A 76 23.78 43.73 -52.93
C VAL A 76 24.25 44.04 -51.51
N LYS A 77 24.30 45.32 -51.12
CA LYS A 77 24.69 45.75 -49.76
C LYS A 77 23.77 45.16 -48.68
N ALA A 78 22.45 45.21 -48.89
CA ALA A 78 21.48 44.61 -47.99
C ALA A 78 21.70 43.10 -47.84
N GLY A 79 21.92 42.39 -48.95
CA GLY A 79 22.22 40.95 -48.92
C GLY A 79 23.51 40.62 -48.18
N LEU A 80 24.55 41.46 -48.27
CA LEU A 80 25.78 41.29 -47.50
C LEU A 80 25.54 41.47 -46.00
N VAL A 81 24.76 42.47 -45.62
CA VAL A 81 24.37 42.70 -44.22
C VAL A 81 23.59 41.52 -43.67
N ASP A 82 22.61 41.00 -44.41
CA ASP A 82 21.81 39.86 -43.95
C ASP A 82 22.62 38.57 -43.81
N LYS A 83 23.58 38.33 -44.73
CA LYS A 83 24.54 37.23 -44.59
C LYS A 83 25.39 37.37 -43.33
N SER A 84 25.92 38.57 -43.07
CA SER A 84 26.71 38.84 -41.85
C SER A 84 25.87 38.66 -40.59
N ARG A 85 24.63 39.16 -40.58
CA ARG A 85 23.69 38.97 -39.45
C ARG A 85 23.37 37.51 -39.20
N LYS A 86 23.21 36.70 -40.26
CA LYS A 86 22.99 35.26 -40.14
C LYS A 86 24.21 34.59 -39.50
N LYS A 87 25.40 34.83 -40.06
CA LYS A 87 26.67 34.30 -39.53
C LYS A 87 26.86 34.66 -38.05
N MET A 88 26.63 35.92 -37.69
CA MET A 88 26.72 36.40 -36.31
C MET A 88 25.79 35.64 -35.37
N ARG A 89 24.53 35.38 -35.76
CA ARG A 89 23.60 34.60 -34.92
C ARG A 89 24.09 33.17 -34.71
N GLU A 90 24.46 32.50 -35.80
CA GLU A 90 24.91 31.11 -35.76
C GLU A 90 26.15 30.94 -34.87
N GLU A 91 27.17 31.80 -35.04
CA GLU A 91 28.40 31.75 -34.24
C GLU A 91 28.16 32.11 -32.76
N LEU A 92 27.29 33.08 -32.48
CA LEU A 92 26.99 33.44 -31.09
C LEU A 92 26.10 32.41 -30.39
N ASP A 93 25.17 31.76 -31.10
CA ASP A 93 24.38 30.65 -30.57
C ASP A 93 25.29 29.45 -30.24
N GLU A 94 26.22 29.11 -31.13
CA GLU A 94 27.21 28.06 -30.89
C GLU A 94 28.10 28.39 -29.67
N LEU A 95 28.59 29.63 -29.55
CA LEU A 95 29.37 30.07 -28.39
C LEU A 95 28.57 30.04 -27.09
N ARG A 96 27.28 30.41 -27.11
CA ARG A 96 26.39 30.29 -25.95
C ARG A 96 26.28 28.83 -25.51
N ASP A 97 26.05 27.93 -26.45
CA ASP A 97 25.85 26.51 -26.15
C ASP A 97 27.15 25.88 -25.62
N LEU A 98 28.30 26.23 -26.20
CA LEU A 98 29.61 25.86 -25.67
C LEU A 98 29.86 26.42 -24.28
N ALA A 99 29.50 27.67 -24.01
CA ALA A 99 29.64 28.28 -22.69
C ALA A 99 28.73 27.61 -21.64
N ARG A 100 27.54 27.15 -22.04
CA ARG A 100 26.59 26.44 -21.15
C ARG A 100 26.91 24.95 -21.00
N LYS A 101 27.69 24.37 -21.91
CA LYS A 101 27.99 22.93 -21.93
C LYS A 101 28.59 22.40 -20.62
N PRO A 102 29.62 23.02 -20.00
CA PRO A 102 30.20 22.50 -18.76
C PRO A 102 29.20 22.42 -17.60
N LEU A 103 28.31 23.41 -17.48
CA LEU A 103 27.27 23.41 -16.45
C LEU A 103 26.22 22.33 -16.73
N THR A 104 25.87 22.10 -18.00
CA THR A 104 24.91 21.06 -18.39
C THR A 104 25.47 19.68 -18.11
N ASP A 105 26.73 19.43 -18.50
CA ASP A 105 27.41 18.16 -18.27
C ASP A 105 27.52 17.88 -16.74
N TRP A 106 27.81 18.91 -15.93
CA TRP A 106 27.82 18.78 -14.46
C TRP A 106 26.42 18.52 -13.87
N GLU A 107 25.38 19.23 -14.32
CA GLU A 107 24.00 19.03 -13.87
C GLU A 107 23.51 17.59 -14.17
N ASP A 108 23.88 17.04 -15.32
CA ASP A 108 23.52 15.67 -15.68
C ASP A 108 24.32 14.64 -14.88
N GLU A 109 25.60 14.89 -14.58
CA GLU A 109 26.38 14.07 -13.66
C GLU A 109 25.79 14.09 -12.24
N GLN A 110 25.35 15.25 -11.73
CA GLN A 110 24.70 15.34 -10.41
C GLN A 110 23.40 14.53 -10.34
N LYS A 111 22.56 14.59 -11.39
CA LYS A 111 21.34 13.78 -11.45
C LYS A 111 21.65 12.28 -11.43
N GLU A 112 22.71 11.86 -12.11
CA GLU A 112 23.15 10.47 -12.10
C GLU A 112 23.63 10.04 -10.71
N ILE A 113 24.43 10.87 -10.06
CA ILE A 113 24.89 10.63 -8.68
C ILE A 113 23.70 10.54 -7.72
N GLU A 114 22.72 11.44 -7.82
CA GLU A 114 21.52 11.43 -6.99
C GLU A 114 20.70 10.16 -7.21
N ARG A 115 20.52 9.73 -8.46
CA ARG A 115 19.85 8.47 -8.79
C ARG A 115 20.56 7.27 -8.18
N LEU A 116 21.88 7.19 -8.34
CA LEU A 116 22.68 6.09 -7.79
C LEU A 116 22.67 6.08 -6.26
N ASN A 117 22.70 7.24 -5.62
CA ASN A 117 22.61 7.34 -4.16
C ASN A 117 21.23 6.92 -3.66
N ALA A 118 20.15 7.30 -4.36
CA ALA A 118 18.80 6.87 -4.03
C ALA A 118 18.65 5.34 -4.18
N GLU A 119 19.23 4.76 -5.23
CA GLU A 119 19.23 3.31 -5.44
C GLU A 119 20.03 2.57 -4.36
N LYS A 120 21.21 3.08 -4.00
CA LYS A 120 22.02 2.54 -2.88
C LYS A 120 21.27 2.61 -1.56
N LEU A 121 20.66 3.74 -1.25
CA LEU A 121 19.87 3.90 -0.02
C LEU A 121 18.70 2.90 0.02
N LEU A 122 18.01 2.71 -1.10
CA LEU A 122 16.93 1.72 -1.19
C LEU A 122 17.46 0.29 -1.02
N ALA A 123 18.63 -0.03 -1.58
CA ALA A 123 19.27 -1.33 -1.40
C ALA A 123 19.68 -1.56 0.06
N GLU A 124 20.26 -0.56 0.72
CA GLU A 124 20.61 -0.61 2.15
C GLU A 124 19.36 -0.80 3.03
N GLN A 125 18.28 -0.08 2.75
CA GLN A 125 17.00 -0.24 3.46
C GLN A 125 16.42 -1.63 3.29
N LYS A 126 16.45 -2.18 2.07
CA LYS A 126 16.00 -3.56 1.81
C LYS A 126 16.85 -4.58 2.53
N GLN A 127 18.18 -4.40 2.56
CA GLN A 127 19.06 -5.30 3.28
C GLN A 127 18.80 -5.24 4.80
N ALA A 128 18.65 -4.04 5.37
CA ALA A 128 18.31 -3.87 6.77
C ALA A 128 16.95 -4.51 7.11
N GLN A 129 15.97 -4.43 6.19
CA GLN A 129 14.68 -5.10 6.36
C GLN A 129 14.83 -6.63 6.34
N VAL A 130 15.62 -7.18 5.41
CA VAL A 130 15.91 -8.62 5.36
C VAL A 130 16.57 -9.09 6.65
N ASP A 131 17.51 -8.32 7.19
CA ASP A 131 18.19 -8.66 8.44
C ASP A 131 17.23 -8.62 9.64
N GLN A 132 16.35 -7.61 9.71
CA GLN A 132 15.29 -7.52 10.72
C GLN A 132 14.29 -8.68 10.63
N ASP A 133 13.81 -8.99 9.42
CA ASP A 133 12.88 -10.09 9.17
C ASP A 133 13.51 -11.44 9.55
N HIS A 134 14.81 -11.61 9.29
CA HIS A 134 15.55 -12.79 9.67
C HIS A 134 15.69 -12.93 11.19
N GLU A 135 16.04 -11.86 11.91
CA GLU A 135 16.09 -11.87 13.38
C GLU A 135 14.72 -12.19 13.99
N LEU A 136 13.66 -11.57 13.46
CA LEU A 136 12.29 -11.84 13.87
C LEU A 136 11.91 -13.31 13.63
N ALA A 137 12.25 -13.87 12.47
CA ALA A 137 11.98 -15.27 12.16
C ALA A 137 12.69 -16.22 13.14
N ILE A 138 13.93 -15.91 13.54
CA ILE A 138 14.68 -16.68 14.54
C ILE A 138 13.97 -16.64 15.89
N GLU A 139 13.54 -15.46 16.35
CA GLU A 139 12.85 -15.32 17.64
C GLU A 139 11.47 -15.98 17.65
N GLN A 140 10.72 -15.89 16.56
CA GLN A 140 9.46 -16.61 16.37
C GLN A 140 9.69 -18.12 16.43
N TYR A 141 10.72 -18.63 15.76
CA TYR A 141 11.06 -20.05 15.79
C TYR A 141 11.47 -20.53 17.20
N LYS A 142 12.29 -19.76 17.92
CA LYS A 142 12.64 -20.06 19.32
C LYS A 142 11.41 -20.11 20.23
N THR A 143 10.50 -19.17 20.06
CA THR A 143 9.25 -19.11 20.84
C THR A 143 8.40 -20.34 20.55
N HIS A 144 8.23 -20.68 19.28
CA HIS A 144 7.50 -21.88 18.89
C HIS A 144 8.10 -23.16 19.49
N LEU A 145 9.43 -23.30 19.47
CA LEU A 145 10.09 -24.46 20.11
C LEU A 145 9.84 -24.53 21.61
N ARG A 146 9.82 -23.38 22.32
CA ARG A 146 9.47 -23.33 23.74
C ARG A 146 8.02 -23.75 23.97
N GLU A 147 7.07 -23.21 23.20
CA GLU A 147 5.65 -23.57 23.30
C GLU A 147 5.43 -25.08 23.09
N VAL A 148 6.10 -25.67 22.10
CA VAL A 148 6.04 -27.12 21.85
C VAL A 148 6.63 -27.90 23.02
N SER A 149 7.74 -27.45 23.59
CA SER A 149 8.36 -28.08 24.76
C SER A 149 7.47 -27.98 26.00
N ASP A 150 6.94 -26.80 26.29
CA ASP A 150 6.07 -26.53 27.44
C ASP A 150 4.77 -27.33 27.33
N LYS A 151 4.21 -27.46 26.13
CA LYS A 151 3.05 -28.30 25.88
C LYS A 151 3.34 -29.77 26.17
N LYS A 152 4.49 -30.31 25.73
CA LYS A 152 4.88 -31.69 26.04
C LYS A 152 4.99 -31.92 27.55
N ILE A 153 5.63 -30.99 28.27
CA ILE A 153 5.75 -31.07 29.73
C ILE A 153 4.38 -31.01 30.39
N ALA A 154 3.47 -30.14 29.91
CA ALA A 154 2.12 -30.04 30.42
C ALA A 154 1.29 -31.32 30.17
N ASP A 155 1.41 -31.91 28.98
CA ASP A 155 0.74 -33.16 28.62
C ASP A 155 1.25 -34.32 29.50
N GLU A 156 2.58 -34.45 29.69
CA GLU A 156 3.20 -35.44 30.57
C GLU A 156 2.78 -35.27 32.04
N LEU A 157 2.70 -34.03 32.53
CA LEU A 157 2.25 -33.71 33.87
C LEU A 157 0.77 -34.06 34.07
N ALA A 158 -0.07 -33.78 33.07
CA ALA A 158 -1.49 -34.11 33.10
C ALA A 158 -1.71 -35.64 33.12
N GLU A 159 -0.95 -36.40 32.33
CA GLU A 159 -1.00 -37.87 32.36
C GLU A 159 -0.58 -38.41 33.72
N LYS A 160 0.51 -37.88 34.29
CA LYS A 160 0.96 -38.29 35.63
C LYS A 160 -0.07 -37.99 36.71
N LEU A 161 -0.67 -36.80 36.69
CA LEU A 161 -1.71 -36.42 37.65
C LEU A 161 -2.96 -37.31 37.52
N LEU A 162 -3.33 -37.67 36.29
CA LEU A 162 -4.43 -38.61 36.03
C LEU A 162 -4.14 -40.00 36.60
N LEU A 163 -2.93 -40.52 36.39
CA LEU A 163 -2.49 -41.81 36.94
C LEU A 163 -2.47 -41.79 38.47
N GLU A 164 -1.96 -40.73 39.09
CA GLU A 164 -1.99 -40.55 40.54
C GLU A 164 -3.42 -40.51 41.07
N GLN A 165 -4.35 -39.85 40.37
CA GLN A 165 -5.76 -39.84 40.76
C GLN A 165 -6.39 -41.23 40.65
N GLN A 166 -6.13 -41.96 39.56
CA GLN A 166 -6.61 -43.33 39.41
C GLN A 166 -6.08 -44.25 40.51
N GLU A 167 -4.84 -44.04 40.97
CA GLU A 167 -4.24 -44.77 42.08
C GLU A 167 -4.94 -44.44 43.40
N ILE A 168 -5.18 -43.15 43.69
CA ILE A 168 -5.95 -42.69 44.86
C ILE A 168 -7.35 -43.31 44.85
N ASP A 169 -8.04 -43.26 43.72
CA ASP A 169 -9.37 -43.84 43.54
C ASP A 169 -9.37 -45.36 43.76
N ARG A 170 -8.34 -46.06 43.29
CA ARG A 170 -8.19 -47.51 43.52
C ARG A 170 -7.99 -47.80 45.00
N ILE A 171 -7.10 -47.06 45.67
CA ILE A 171 -6.86 -47.20 47.11
C ILE A 171 -8.14 -46.94 47.90
N ALA A 172 -8.88 -45.88 47.55
CA ALA A 172 -10.16 -45.55 48.18
C ALA A 172 -11.19 -46.67 47.99
N ARG A 173 -11.33 -47.23 46.78
CA ARG A 173 -12.21 -48.38 46.52
C ARG A 173 -11.79 -49.63 47.30
N ASP A 174 -10.50 -49.94 47.33
CA ASP A 174 -9.97 -51.08 48.08
C ASP A 174 -10.22 -50.91 49.59
N GLU A 175 -10.14 -49.68 50.10
CA GLU A 175 -10.47 -49.34 51.49
C GLU A 175 -11.98 -49.45 51.75
N GLU A 176 -12.84 -48.94 50.87
CA GLU A 176 -14.29 -49.08 50.95
C GLU A 176 -14.70 -50.55 50.95
N ILE A 177 -14.13 -51.39 50.06
CA ILE A 177 -14.38 -52.83 50.02
C ILE A 177 -13.98 -53.49 51.34
N LYS A 178 -12.83 -53.12 51.91
CA LYS A 178 -12.41 -53.65 53.23
C LYS A 178 -13.34 -53.21 54.35
N GLN A 179 -13.77 -51.95 54.36
CA GLN A 179 -14.73 -51.44 55.35
C GLN A 179 -16.08 -52.14 55.22
N GLN A 180 -16.58 -52.32 54.00
CA GLN A 180 -17.83 -53.03 53.72
C GLN A 180 -17.74 -54.50 54.14
N ALA A 181 -16.67 -55.21 53.78
CA ALA A 181 -16.46 -56.59 54.21
C ALA A 181 -16.37 -56.71 55.74
N ALA A 182 -15.73 -55.76 56.43
CA ALA A 182 -15.68 -55.72 57.88
C ALA A 182 -17.05 -55.39 58.52
N ALA A 183 -17.85 -54.53 57.87
CA ALA A 183 -19.21 -54.20 58.30
C ALA A 183 -20.15 -55.39 58.10
N ASP A 184 -20.11 -56.05 56.95
CA ASP A 184 -20.89 -57.24 56.64
C ASP A 184 -20.53 -58.39 57.59
N ALA A 185 -19.24 -58.62 57.88
CA ALA A 185 -18.80 -59.61 58.86
C ALA A 185 -19.31 -59.29 60.29
N LYS A 186 -19.30 -58.02 60.70
CA LYS A 186 -19.90 -57.60 62.00
C LYS A 186 -21.41 -57.76 62.01
N ALA A 187 -22.08 -57.45 60.90
CA ALA A 187 -23.52 -57.59 60.76
C ALA A 187 -23.93 -59.07 60.79
N GLU A 188 -23.15 -59.97 60.18
CA GLU A 188 -23.36 -61.42 60.23
C GLU A 188 -23.20 -61.96 61.67
N VAL A 189 -22.13 -61.57 62.37
CA VAL A 189 -21.93 -61.93 63.78
C VAL A 189 -23.07 -61.40 64.67
N GLU A 190 -23.53 -60.17 64.48
CA GLU A 190 -24.63 -59.62 65.26
C GLU A 190 -25.98 -60.25 64.87
N ALA A 191 -26.20 -60.59 63.60
CA ALA A 191 -27.39 -61.32 63.17
C ALA A 191 -27.45 -62.75 63.75
N GLU A 192 -26.32 -63.45 63.80
CA GLU A 192 -26.20 -64.74 64.51
C GLU A 192 -26.48 -64.57 66.00
N ARG A 193 -25.95 -63.53 66.62
CA ARG A 193 -26.19 -63.22 68.03
C ARG A 193 -27.66 -62.91 68.31
N LEU A 194 -28.33 -62.14 67.45
CA LEU A 194 -29.75 -61.84 67.56
C LEU A 194 -30.61 -63.10 67.36
N LYS A 195 -30.26 -63.97 66.41
CA LYS A 195 -30.91 -65.29 66.27
C LYS A 195 -30.75 -66.13 67.54
N ALA A 196 -29.55 -66.18 68.12
CA ALA A 196 -29.29 -66.91 69.35
C ALA A 196 -30.08 -66.33 70.56
N ILE A 197 -30.30 -65.02 70.59
CA ILE A 197 -31.16 -64.37 71.59
C ILE A 197 -32.63 -64.72 71.34
N ASP A 198 -33.12 -64.65 70.10
CA ASP A 198 -34.49 -65.00 69.73
C ASP A 198 -34.80 -66.48 70.02
N ASP A 199 -33.89 -67.39 69.70
CA ASP A 199 -34.01 -68.82 70.01
C ASP A 199 -34.05 -69.07 71.51
N LYS A 200 -33.25 -68.35 72.30
CA LYS A 200 -33.32 -68.39 73.78
C LYS A 200 -34.63 -67.84 74.31
N LEU A 201 -35.13 -66.74 73.74
CA LEU A 201 -36.39 -66.13 74.17
C LEU A 201 -37.58 -67.05 73.86
N LYS A 202 -37.58 -67.69 72.70
CA LYS A 202 -38.56 -68.73 72.33
C LYS A 202 -38.47 -69.95 73.25
N ALA A 203 -37.25 -70.38 73.61
CA ALA A 203 -37.05 -71.47 74.56
C ALA A 203 -37.60 -71.09 75.95
N GLU A 204 -37.35 -69.87 76.45
CA GLU A 204 -37.91 -69.40 77.72
C GLU A 204 -39.44 -69.24 77.67
N LEU A 205 -40.00 -68.70 76.59
CA LEU A 205 -41.46 -68.62 76.37
C LEU A 205 -42.08 -70.02 76.39
N SER A 206 -41.52 -70.97 75.66
CA SER A 206 -42.02 -72.35 75.68
C SER A 206 -41.87 -73.02 77.05
N ALA A 207 -40.79 -72.74 77.79
CA ALA A 207 -40.57 -73.28 79.13
C ALA A 207 -41.51 -72.67 80.17
N THR A 208 -41.82 -71.37 80.05
CA THR A 208 -42.79 -70.68 80.90
C THR A 208 -44.22 -71.11 80.59
N GLU A 209 -44.59 -71.24 79.32
CA GLU A 209 -45.86 -71.82 78.91
C GLU A 209 -46.02 -73.27 79.41
N ALA A 210 -44.96 -74.08 79.36
CA ALA A 210 -44.96 -75.42 79.91
C ALA A 210 -45.12 -75.43 81.43
N LYS A 211 -44.47 -74.51 82.15
CA LYS A 211 -44.64 -74.35 83.61
C LYS A 211 -46.04 -73.89 83.99
N VAL A 212 -46.60 -72.89 83.30
CA VAL A 212 -47.98 -72.43 83.54
C VAL A 212 -48.98 -73.55 83.26
N LYS A 213 -48.79 -74.33 82.19
CA LYS A 213 -49.62 -75.53 81.94
C LYS A 213 -49.46 -76.59 83.04
N ALA A 214 -48.25 -76.80 83.53
CA ALA A 214 -47.99 -77.74 84.62
C ALA A 214 -48.64 -77.28 85.94
N GLU A 215 -48.55 -76.00 86.29
CA GLU A 215 -49.22 -75.43 87.48
C GLU A 215 -50.74 -75.51 87.36
N LEU A 216 -51.31 -75.23 86.18
CA LEU A 216 -52.76 -75.36 85.96
C LEU A 216 -53.23 -76.81 86.16
N LEU A 217 -52.44 -77.78 85.69
CA LEU A 217 -52.73 -79.21 85.89
C LEU A 217 -52.60 -79.63 87.36
N VAL A 218 -51.62 -79.08 88.09
CA VAL A 218 -51.47 -79.31 89.54
C VAL A 218 -52.63 -78.70 90.32
N GLU A 219 -53.08 -77.50 89.95
CA GLU A 219 -54.22 -76.84 90.59
C GLU A 219 -55.55 -77.57 90.30
N GLN A 220 -55.73 -78.07 89.06
CA GLN A 220 -56.85 -78.94 88.70
C GLN A 220 -56.82 -80.25 89.48
N ALA A 221 -55.65 -80.88 89.62
CA ALA A 221 -55.48 -82.09 90.40
C ALA A 221 -55.72 -81.86 91.91
N ALA A 222 -55.33 -80.70 92.45
CA ALA A 222 -55.57 -80.33 93.84
C ALA A 222 -57.07 -80.09 94.11
N LYS A 223 -57.80 -79.46 93.19
CA LYS A 223 -59.28 -79.32 93.29
C LYS A 223 -59.98 -80.67 93.29
N LEU A 224 -59.61 -81.57 92.37
CA LEU A 224 -60.14 -82.93 92.31
C LEU A 224 -59.86 -83.73 93.58
N LYS A 225 -58.68 -83.55 94.18
CA LYS A 225 -58.31 -84.20 95.44
C LYS A 225 -59.08 -83.65 96.64
N LEU A 226 -59.31 -82.34 96.70
CA LEU A 226 -60.14 -81.72 97.75
C LEU A 226 -61.60 -82.19 97.65
N GLU A 227 -62.10 -82.39 96.43
CA GLU A 227 -63.44 -82.91 96.16
C GLU A 227 -63.56 -84.40 96.53
N GLN A 228 -62.51 -85.20 96.30
CA GLN A 228 -62.41 -86.59 96.77
C GLN A 228 -62.26 -86.72 98.29
N ASP A 229 -61.50 -85.84 98.94
CA ASP A 229 -61.32 -85.88 100.40
C ASP A 229 -62.61 -85.43 101.14
N TRP A 230 -63.38 -84.51 100.57
CA TRP A 230 -64.72 -84.15 101.10
C TRP A 230 -65.72 -85.31 100.95
N LEU A 231 -65.68 -86.04 99.83
CA LEU A 231 -66.50 -87.24 99.62
C LEU A 231 -66.13 -88.40 100.57
N ASN A 232 -64.84 -88.59 100.85
CA ASN A 232 -64.38 -89.60 101.82
C ASN A 232 -64.73 -89.24 103.27
N TYR A 233 -64.65 -87.97 103.67
CA TYR A 233 -65.05 -87.52 105.01
C TYR A 233 -66.56 -87.72 105.28
N ILE A 234 -67.41 -87.60 104.25
CA ILE A 234 -68.85 -87.91 104.37
C ILE A 234 -69.10 -89.42 104.43
N SER A 235 -68.28 -90.23 103.74
CA SER A 235 -68.40 -91.69 103.71
C SER A 235 -68.01 -92.37 105.03
N GLU A 236 -67.07 -91.82 105.80
CA GLU A 236 -66.64 -92.39 107.09
C GLU A 236 -67.54 -91.97 108.27
N ALA A 237 -68.40 -90.95 108.11
CA ALA A 237 -69.29 -90.47 109.16
C ALA A 237 -70.63 -91.24 109.31
N TYR A 238 -70.85 -92.31 108.53
CA TYR A 238 -72.12 -93.08 108.52
C TYR A 238 -72.01 -94.62 108.61
N THR A 239 -70.85 -95.18 109.02
CA THR A 239 -70.71 -96.62 109.33
C THR A 239 -69.79 -96.83 110.52
#